data_AF-A0A2M7GX64-F1
#
_entry.id   AF-A0A2M7GX64-F1
#
_cell.length_a   1.000
_cell.length_b   1.000
_cell.length_c   1.000
_cell.angle_alpha   90.00
_cell.angle_beta   90.00
_cell.angle_gamma   90.00
#
_symmetry.space_group_name_H-M   'P 1'
#
loop_
_entity.id
_entity.type
_entity.pdbx_description
1 polymer ?
#
loop_
_entity_poly.entity_id
_entity_poly.type
_entity_poly.pdbx_seq_one_letter_code
_entity_poly.pdbx_strand_id
1 'polypeptide(L)' 'PDSFPGSQTLISNIQELIFEYYDGGSWQDSWDSGKEGKQDGKLPKAVRVKIEISAPQGVEGKKPITKTFSAITYLENSG' A
#
# COMPACT_ATOMS: atom_id res chain seq x y z
N PRO A 1 2.53 -13.25 -10.87
CA PRO A 1 3.92 -13.73 -11.02
C PRO A 1 4.70 -12.80 -11.95
N ASP A 2 6.02 -12.66 -11.74
CA ASP A 2 6.92 -11.78 -12.52
C ASP A 2 7.01 -12.15 -14.02
N SER A 3 6.39 -13.27 -14.40
CA SER A 3 6.22 -13.75 -15.77
C SER A 3 4.90 -13.35 -16.42
N PHE A 4 4.07 -12.52 -15.77
CA PHE A 4 2.83 -12.03 -16.37
C PHE A 4 3.17 -10.97 -17.42
N PRO A 5 2.67 -11.07 -18.67
CA PRO A 5 3.00 -10.13 -19.75
C PRO A 5 2.69 -8.66 -19.45
N GLY A 6 1.85 -8.38 -18.45
CA GLY A 6 1.53 -7.03 -17.99
C GLY A 6 2.26 -6.57 -16.72
N SER A 7 3.22 -7.32 -16.19
CA SER A 7 3.97 -6.88 -15.01
C SER A 7 4.96 -5.77 -15.37
N GLN A 8 4.95 -4.68 -14.63
CA GLN A 8 5.88 -3.56 -14.77
C GLN A 8 6.44 -3.14 -13.41
N THR A 9 7.73 -2.82 -13.36
CA THR A 9 8.34 -2.23 -12.17
C THR A 9 7.97 -0.75 -12.11
N LEU A 10 7.15 -0.37 -11.12
CA LEU A 10 6.75 1.04 -10.92
C LEU A 10 7.77 1.84 -10.11
N ILE A 11 8.40 1.20 -9.13
CA ILE A 11 9.36 1.84 -8.23
C ILE A 11 10.32 0.78 -7.66
N SER A 12 11.54 1.20 -7.33
CA SER A 12 12.57 0.36 -6.71
C SER A 12 13.00 0.94 -5.37
N ASN A 13 13.77 0.16 -4.60
CA ASN A 13 14.28 0.55 -3.27
C ASN A 13 13.18 0.84 -2.24
N ILE A 14 12.05 0.12 -2.34
CA ILE A 14 11.06 0.08 -1.26
C ILE A 14 11.66 -0.69 -0.08
N GLN A 15 11.68 -0.07 1.09
CA GLN A 15 11.99 -0.74 2.36
C GLN A 15 10.72 -1.30 3.01
N GLU A 16 9.62 -0.54 2.94
CA GLU A 16 8.36 -0.93 3.54
C GLU A 16 7.18 -0.46 2.67
N LEU A 17 6.16 -1.31 2.57
CA LEU A 17 4.89 -1.03 1.93
C LEU A 17 3.77 -1.47 2.87
N ILE A 18 2.98 -0.53 3.36
CA ILE A 18 1.86 -0.78 4.27
C ILE A 18 0.55 -0.36 3.60
N PHE A 19 -0.45 -1.22 3.71
CA PHE A 19 -1.84 -0.92 3.40
C PHE A 19 -2.65 -0.88 4.68
N GLU A 20 -3.47 0.15 4.84
CA GLU A 20 -4.50 0.21 5.87
C GLU A 20 -5.86 0.44 5.21
N TYR A 21 -6.92 -0.15 5.75
CA TYR A 21 -8.24 -0.19 5.15
C TYR A 21 -9.28 0.43 6.08
N TYR A 22 -9.99 1.47 5.62
CA TYR A 22 -10.96 2.17 6.45
C TYR A 22 -12.35 1.53 6.33
N ASP A 23 -12.91 1.03 7.43
CA ASP A 23 -14.27 0.46 7.46
C ASP A 23 -15.38 1.52 7.60
N GLY A 24 -15.02 2.77 7.88
CA GLY A 24 -15.95 3.85 8.20
C GLY A 24 -15.97 4.29 9.67
N GLY A 25 -15.22 3.60 10.53
CA GLY A 25 -14.96 3.99 11.91
C GLY A 25 -13.46 3.94 12.24
N SER A 26 -12.78 2.86 11.85
CA SER A 26 -11.37 2.60 12.14
C SER A 26 -10.59 2.12 10.91
N TRP A 27 -9.27 2.31 10.99
CA TRP A 27 -8.31 1.74 10.03
C TRP A 27 -7.96 0.32 10.48
N GLN A 28 -8.05 -0.63 9.55
CA GLN A 28 -7.71 -2.03 9.72
C GLN A 28 -6.39 -2.32 8.99
N ASP A 29 -5.58 -3.23 9.53
CA ASP A 29 -4.34 -3.73 8.90
C ASP A 29 -4.60 -4.79 7.81
N SER A 30 -5.84 -5.29 7.75
CA SER A 30 -6.27 -6.37 6.88
C SER A 30 -7.71 -6.17 6.42
N TRP A 31 -8.03 -6.70 5.25
CA TRP A 31 -9.37 -6.69 4.68
C TRP A 31 -9.62 -7.98 3.92
N ASP A 32 -10.68 -8.70 4.28
CA ASP A 32 -11.07 -9.94 3.62
C ASP A 32 -12.47 -9.81 3.03
N SER A 33 -12.50 -9.48 1.74
CA SER A 33 -13.72 -9.38 0.93
C SER A 33 -14.10 -10.70 0.26
N GLY A 34 -13.38 -11.79 0.54
CA GLY A 34 -13.70 -13.12 0.02
C GLY A 34 -15.02 -13.64 0.57
N LYS A 35 -15.56 -14.66 -0.11
CA LYS A 35 -16.76 -15.37 0.35
C LYS A 35 -16.50 -15.93 1.76
N GLU A 36 -17.43 -15.71 2.68
CA GLU A 36 -17.31 -16.06 4.12
C GLU A 36 -16.26 -15.25 4.90
N GLY A 37 -15.61 -14.27 4.27
CA GLY A 37 -14.68 -13.34 4.91
C GLY A 37 -15.41 -12.35 5.83
N LYS A 38 -14.66 -11.71 6.76
CA LYS A 38 -15.23 -10.72 7.69
C LYS A 38 -15.90 -9.54 6.98
N GLN A 39 -15.47 -9.24 5.76
CA GLN A 39 -16.01 -8.17 4.93
C GLN A 39 -16.55 -8.73 3.60
N ASP A 40 -17.13 -9.94 3.62
CA ASP A 40 -17.70 -10.60 2.44
C ASP A 40 -18.54 -9.64 1.58
N GLY A 41 -18.13 -9.50 0.31
CA GLY A 41 -18.78 -8.66 -0.69
C GLY A 41 -18.63 -7.15 -0.50
N LYS A 42 -17.83 -6.68 0.48
CA LYS A 42 -17.67 -5.25 0.80
C LYS A 42 -16.27 -4.75 0.46
N LEU A 43 -16.22 -3.55 -0.10
CA LEU A 43 -15.00 -2.76 -0.23
C LEU A 43 -14.79 -1.93 1.04
N PRO A 44 -13.53 -1.62 1.40
CA PRO A 44 -13.25 -0.60 2.39
C PRO A 44 -13.67 0.77 1.83
N LYS A 45 -14.05 1.71 2.70
CA LYS A 45 -14.42 3.07 2.28
C LYS A 45 -13.22 3.88 1.78
N ALA A 46 -12.04 3.57 2.29
CA ALA A 46 -10.79 4.16 1.83
C ALA A 46 -9.63 3.19 2.06
N VAL A 47 -8.57 3.37 1.27
CA VAL A 47 -7.29 2.69 1.45
C VAL A 47 -6.21 3.74 1.69
N ARG A 48 -5.37 3.52 2.69
CA ARG A 48 -4.15 4.27 2.89
C ARG A 48 -2.99 3.42 2.44
N VAL A 49 -2.15 3.99 1.60
CA VAL A 49 -0.91 3.37 1.14
C VAL A 49 0.24 4.18 1.71
N LYS A 50 1.10 3.53 2.48
CA LYS A 50 2.36 4.09 2.96
C LYS A 50 3.52 3.36 2.30
N ILE A 51 4.44 4.12 1.72
CA ILE A 51 5.64 3.58 1.07
C ILE A 51 6.84 4.24 1.72
N GLU A 52 7.72 3.44 2.28
CA GLU A 52 9.05 3.86 2.70
C GLU A 52 10.05 3.47 1.62
N ILE A 53 10.79 4.45 1.13
CA ILE A 53 11.89 4.22 0.19
C ILE A 53 13.22 4.65 0.80
N SER A 54 14.28 3.95 0.44
CA SER A 54 15.64 4.33 0.79
C SER A 54 16.45 4.63 -0.44
N ALA A 55 16.97 5.85 -0.53
CA ALA A 55 17.89 6.21 -1.61
C ALA A 55 19.33 5.87 -1.19
N PRO A 56 20.07 5.05 -1.96
CA PRO A 56 21.50 4.89 -1.73
C PRO A 56 22.20 6.24 -1.94
N GLN A 57 22.97 6.68 -0.95
CA GLN A 57 23.83 7.85 -1.11
C GLN A 57 25.05 7.46 -1.97
N GLY A 58 25.30 8.21 -3.04
CA GLY A 58 26.50 8.06 -3.88
C GLY A 58 27.79 8.60 -3.25
N VAL A 59 27.87 8.72 -1.92
CA VAL A 59 29.07 9.24 -1.23
C VAL A 59 29.33 8.44 0.04
N GLU A 60 30.54 7.89 0.12
CA GLU A 60 31.03 7.03 1.19
C GLU A 60 30.85 7.70 2.57
N GLY A 61 30.25 6.99 3.53
CA GLY A 61 30.14 7.42 4.93
C GLY A 61 28.83 8.10 5.37
N LYS A 62 27.82 8.25 4.51
CA LYS A 62 26.50 8.80 4.92
C LYS A 62 25.44 7.71 5.07
N LYS A 63 24.62 7.82 6.13
CA LYS A 63 23.43 6.95 6.32
C LYS A 63 22.48 7.11 5.13
N PRO A 64 21.81 6.02 4.68
CA PRO A 64 20.80 6.11 3.63
C PRO A 64 19.74 7.16 3.96
N ILE A 65 19.27 7.90 2.95
CA ILE A 65 18.13 8.80 3.15
C ILE A 65 16.86 7.96 2.98
N THR A 66 16.10 7.86 4.07
CA THR A 66 14.77 7.27 4.05
C THR A 66 13.73 8.36 3.84
N LYS A 67 12.75 8.11 2.97
CA LYS A 67 11.57 8.97 2.77
C LYS A 67 10.31 8.13 2.81
N THR A 68 9.31 8.62 3.54
CA THR A 68 7.98 8.02 3.63
C THR A 68 6.99 8.84 2.82
N PHE A 69 6.23 8.17 1.95
CA PHE A 69 5.09 8.71 1.24
C PHE A 69 3.82 8.09 1.79
N SER A 70 2.77 8.87 1.96
CA SER A 70 1.47 8.39 2.41
C SER A 70 0.37 9.04 1.59
N ALA A 71 -0.49 8.23 1.00
CA ALA A 71 -1.67 8.68 0.28
C ALA A 71 -2.92 7.96 0.79
N ILE A 72 -4.06 8.63 0.76
CA ILE A 72 -5.38 8.06 1.05
C ILE A 72 -6.21 8.18 -0.21
N THR A 73 -6.79 7.06 -0.64
CA THR A 73 -7.76 7.02 -1.73
C THR A 73 -9.08 6.53 -1.18
N TYR A 74 -10.14 7.30 -1.40
CA TYR A 74 -11.50 6.90 -1.08
C TYR A 74 -12.05 6.05 -2.22
N LEU A 75 -12.70 4.94 -1.86
CA LEU A 75 -13.39 4.08 -2.80
C LEU A 75 -14.86 4.48 -2.75
N GLU A 76 -15.30 5.33 -3.71
CA GLU A 76 -16.71 5.68 -3.80
C GLU A 76 -17.54 4.44 -4.10
N ASN A 77 -18.58 4.21 -3.30
CA ASN A 77 -19.54 3.17 -3.58
C ASN A 77 -20.38 3.65 -4.78
N SER A 78 -20.12 3.10 -5.97
CA SER A 78 -21.02 3.25 -7.12
C SER A 78 -22.29 2.44 -6.83
N GLY A 79 -23.14 2.96 -5.95
CA GLY A 79 -24.46 2.43 -5.62
C GLY A 79 -25.55 3.33 -6.18
#